data_AF-A0A6M1YK90-F1
#
_entry.id   AF-A0A6M1YK90-F1
#
_cell.length_a   1.000
_cell.length_b   1.000
_cell.length_c   1.000
_cell.angle_alpha   90.00
_cell.angle_beta   90.00
_cell.angle_gamma   90.00
#
_symmetry.space_group_name_H-M   'P 1'
#
loop_
_entity.id
_entity.type
_entity.pdbx_description
1 polymer ?
#
loop_
_entity_poly.entity_id
_entity_poly.type
_entity_poly.pdbx_seq_one_letter_code
_entity_poly.pdbx_strand_id
1 'polypeptide(L)'
;MLLKDQKTNEMLKKRFDNNFDLVNYAIILAENMLQTRREARLKLSIKNPAYVVLEEIAQGKDYLDEVIEYEPIEYQEKKIEEIKEPKPKKRKILKNLRTL
;
A
#
# COMPACT_ATOMS: atom_id res chain seq x y z
N MET A 1 19.91 -5.88 15.05
CA MET A 1 20.26 -4.46 14.83
C MET A 1 19.45 -3.98 13.63
N LEU A 2 18.79 -2.84 13.72
CA LEU A 2 17.95 -2.32 12.63
C LEU A 2 18.78 -1.41 11.72
N LEU A 3 18.43 -1.33 10.43
CA LEU A 3 19.00 -0.35 9.50
C LEU A 3 18.73 1.08 9.95
N LYS A 4 17.67 1.36 10.73
CA LYS A 4 17.46 2.69 11.31
C LYS A 4 18.68 3.17 12.12
N ASP A 5 19.39 2.23 12.74
CA ASP A 5 20.60 2.51 13.53
C ASP A 5 21.84 2.69 12.65
N GLN A 6 21.78 2.22 11.39
CA GLN A 6 22.82 2.34 10.38
C GLN A 6 22.29 3.16 9.19
N LYS A 7 22.61 4.46 9.15
CA LYS A 7 22.12 5.40 8.11
C LYS A 7 22.56 5.06 6.67
N THR A 8 23.20 3.92 6.41
CA THR A 8 23.74 3.51 5.11
C THR A 8 23.45 2.04 4.81
N ASN A 9 23.41 1.69 3.53
CA ASN A 9 23.18 0.33 3.04
C ASN A 9 24.48 -0.49 2.89
N GLU A 10 25.59 -0.01 3.44
CA GLU A 10 26.92 -0.62 3.27
C GLU A 10 26.97 -2.06 3.76
N MET A 11 26.22 -2.40 4.80
CA MET A 11 26.13 -3.77 5.31
C MET A 11 25.50 -4.75 4.31
N LEU A 12 24.65 -4.26 3.41
CA LEU A 12 23.96 -5.09 2.41
C LEU A 12 24.87 -5.45 1.24
N LYS A 13 25.94 -4.68 0.98
CA LYS A 13 26.89 -4.95 -0.10
C LYS A 13 27.56 -6.33 0.01
N LYS A 14 27.60 -6.94 1.19
CA LYS A 14 28.15 -8.29 1.35
C LYS A 14 27.29 -9.39 0.71
N ARG A 15 26.02 -9.10 0.41
CA ARG A 15 25.07 -10.05 -0.20
C ARG A 15 24.90 -9.89 -1.71
N PHE A 16 25.47 -8.84 -2.30
CA PHE A 16 25.29 -8.49 -3.70
C PHE A 16 26.62 -8.10 -4.32
N ASP A 17 26.85 -8.47 -5.58
CA ASP A 17 28.12 -8.19 -6.25
C ASP A 17 28.33 -6.68 -6.47
N ASN A 18 27.25 -5.94 -6.66
CA ASN A 18 27.29 -4.49 -6.78
C ASN A 18 26.00 -3.82 -6.25
N ASN A 19 26.01 -2.48 -6.19
CA ASN A 19 24.86 -1.70 -5.70
C ASN A 19 23.63 -1.77 -6.61
N PHE A 20 23.81 -1.94 -7.92
CA PHE A 20 22.69 -2.05 -8.85
C PHE A 20 21.93 -3.36 -8.64
N ASP A 21 22.63 -4.46 -8.36
CA ASP A 21 21.99 -5.75 -8.07
C ASP A 21 21.13 -5.68 -6.81
N LEU A 22 21.62 -5.02 -5.76
CA LEU A 22 20.83 -4.74 -4.55
C LEU A 22 19.55 -3.97 -4.88
N VAL A 23 19.65 -2.93 -5.70
CA VAL A 23 18.50 -2.09 -6.08
C VAL A 23 17.51 -2.88 -6.92
N ASN A 24 17.98 -3.60 -7.94
CA ASN A 24 17.14 -4.44 -8.79
C ASN A 24 16.39 -5.49 -7.98
N TYR A 25 17.09 -6.16 -7.07
CA TYR A 25 16.49 -7.14 -6.19
C TYR A 25 15.46 -6.54 -5.22
N ALA A 26 15.76 -5.37 -4.65
CA ALA A 26 14.80 -4.66 -3.79
C ALA A 26 13.54 -4.24 -4.54
N ILE A 27 13.64 -3.85 -5.82
CA ILE A 27 12.48 -3.56 -6.67
C ILE A 27 11.63 -4.81 -6.86
N ILE A 28 12.23 -5.94 -7.24
CA ILE A 28 11.52 -7.21 -7.43
C ILE A 28 10.80 -7.63 -6.15
N LEU A 29 11.47 -7.50 -4.99
CA LEU A 29 10.86 -7.86 -3.71
C LEU A 29 9.70 -6.92 -3.33
N ALA A 30 9.83 -5.62 -3.62
CA ALA A 30 8.77 -4.65 -3.40
C ALA A 30 7.57 -4.91 -4.32
N GLU A 31 7.81 -5.20 -5.60
CA GLU A 31 6.76 -5.59 -6.56
C GLU A 31 6.03 -6.84 -6.10
N ASN A 32 6.77 -7.88 -5.72
CA ASN A 32 6.20 -9.11 -5.18
C ASN A 32 5.36 -8.86 -3.93
N MET A 33 5.82 -7.99 -3.03
CA MET A 33 5.07 -7.58 -1.84
C MET A 33 3.73 -6.91 -2.20
N LEU A 34 3.74 -6.05 -3.23
CA LEU A 34 2.54 -5.35 -3.69
C LEU A 34 1.56 -6.28 -4.41
N GLN A 35 2.07 -7.16 -5.27
CA GLN A 35 1.25 -8.11 -6.05
C GLN A 35 0.54 -9.12 -5.13
N THR A 36 1.26 -9.67 -4.16
CA THR A 36 0.71 -10.67 -3.23
C THR A 36 -0.09 -10.04 -2.08
N ARG A 37 -0.02 -8.71 -1.94
CA ARG A 37 -0.59 -7.95 -0.81
C ARG A 37 -0.16 -8.50 0.56
N ARG A 38 0.99 -9.16 0.62
CA ARG A 38 1.53 -9.71 1.86
C ARG A 38 1.85 -8.57 2.84
N GLU A 39 1.75 -8.87 4.12
CA GLU A 39 2.23 -7.96 5.14
C GLU A 39 3.77 -7.96 5.22
N ALA A 40 4.31 -6.91 5.84
CA ALA A 40 5.72 -6.87 6.21
C ALA A 40 6.03 -8.02 7.18
N ARG A 41 7.11 -8.75 6.92
CA ARG A 41 7.57 -9.87 7.77
C ARG A 41 8.25 -9.38 9.04
N LEU A 42 8.57 -8.09 9.08
CA LEU A 42 9.17 -7.39 10.20
C LEU A 42 8.19 -6.40 10.78
N LYS A 43 8.02 -6.44 12.10
CA LYS A 43 7.27 -5.42 12.84
C LYS A 43 8.12 -4.15 12.90
N LEU A 44 7.92 -3.28 11.93
CA LEU A 44 8.59 -1.98 11.84
C LEU A 44 7.63 -0.86 12.23
N SER A 45 8.15 0.16 12.92
CA SER A 45 7.40 1.39 13.16
C SER A 45 7.22 2.21 11.89
N ILE A 46 8.14 2.06 10.94
CA ILE A 46 8.13 2.71 9.64
C ILE A 46 7.37 1.83 8.65
N LYS A 47 6.39 2.40 7.96
CA LYS A 47 5.53 1.70 6.98
C LYS A 47 5.93 1.95 5.51
N ASN A 48 7.05 2.62 5.25
CA ASN A 48 7.53 2.84 3.88
C ASN A 48 7.97 1.50 3.26
N PRO A 49 7.34 1.01 2.17
CA PRO A 49 7.66 -0.28 1.57
C PRO A 49 9.13 -0.42 1.18
N ALA A 50 9.76 0.64 0.67
CA ALA A 50 11.18 0.61 0.30
C ALA A 50 12.08 0.34 1.52
N TYR A 51 11.76 0.95 2.66
CA TYR A 51 12.50 0.72 3.90
C TYR A 51 12.23 -0.67 4.47
N VAL A 52 10.98 -1.12 4.42
CA VAL A 52 10.57 -2.45 4.88
C VAL A 52 11.35 -3.54 4.12
N VAL A 53 11.42 -3.42 2.80
CA VAL A 53 12.14 -4.37 1.95
C VAL A 53 13.63 -4.39 2.25
N LEU A 54 14.27 -3.22 2.44
CA LEU A 54 15.68 -3.16 2.81
C LEU A 54 15.95 -3.83 4.17
N GLU A 55 15.06 -3.67 5.14
CA GLU A 55 15.14 -4.36 6.44
C GLU A 55 14.95 -5.88 6.32
N GLU A 56 14.01 -6.32 5.47
CA GLU A 56 13.81 -7.74 5.20
C GLU A 56 15.08 -8.35 4.58
N ILE A 57 15.73 -7.64 3.65
CA ILE A 57 17.02 -8.03 3.06
C ILE A 57 18.12 -8.02 4.13
N ALA A 58 18.18 -7.01 5.00
CA ALA A 58 19.19 -6.96 6.06
C ALA A 58 19.08 -8.16 7.02
N GLN A 59 17.87 -8.64 7.27
CA GLN A 59 17.60 -9.76 8.19
C GLN A 59 17.52 -11.14 7.51
N GLY A 60 17.71 -11.22 6.19
CA GLY A 60 17.62 -12.49 5.46
C GLY A 60 16.20 -13.05 5.38
N LYS A 61 15.17 -12.20 5.46
CA LYS A 61 13.74 -12.57 5.40
C LYS A 61 13.10 -12.13 4.09
N ASP A 62 13.92 -11.97 3.06
CA ASP A 62 13.61 -11.43 1.75
C ASP A 62 13.17 -12.50 0.74
N TYR A 63 12.28 -13.42 1.11
CA TYR A 63 11.77 -14.43 0.18
C TYR A 63 10.68 -13.86 -0.74
N LEU A 64 10.54 -14.42 -1.94
CA LEU A 64 9.47 -14.07 -2.88
C LEU A 64 8.29 -15.01 -2.66
N ASP A 65 7.09 -14.45 -2.48
CA ASP A 65 5.86 -15.23 -2.34
C ASP A 65 5.31 -15.57 -3.74
N GLU A 66 4.55 -16.65 -3.86
CA GLU A 66 3.93 -17.03 -5.13
C GLU A 66 2.90 -15.96 -5.55
N VAL A 67 3.03 -15.47 -6.77
CA VAL A 67 2.07 -14.52 -7.35
C VAL A 67 0.89 -15.32 -7.89
N ILE A 68 -0.24 -15.23 -7.21
CA ILE A 68 -1.50 -15.81 -7.70
C ILE A 68 -1.98 -14.91 -8.84
N GLU A 69 -1.84 -15.38 -10.08
CA GLU A 69 -2.43 -14.73 -11.24
C GLU A 69 -3.95 -14.95 -11.18
N TYR A 70 -4.69 -13.88 -10.89
CA TYR A 70 -6.14 -13.90 -11.01
C TYR A 70 -6.53 -13.66 -12.46
N GLU A 71 -7.38 -14.52 -13.01
CA GLU A 71 -7.97 -14.27 -14.32
C GLU A 71 -8.68 -12.90 -14.31
N PRO A 72 -8.54 -12.10 -15.37
CA PRO A 72 -9.16 -10.78 -15.43
C PRO A 72 -10.67 -10.91 -15.28
N ILE A 73 -11.22 -10.26 -14.25
CA ILE A 73 -12.67 -10.21 -14.03
C ILE A 73 -13.28 -9.40 -15.18
N GLU A 74 -14.04 -10.07 -16.05
CA GLU A 74 -14.86 -9.38 -17.05
C GLU A 74 -15.90 -8.52 -16.33
N TYR A 75 -15.72 -7.20 -16.38
CA TYR A 75 -16.70 -6.25 -15.87
C TYR A 75 -17.96 -6.30 -16.74
N GLN A 76 -19.03 -6.91 -16.24
CA GLN A 76 -20.35 -6.71 -16.84
C GLN A 76 -20.87 -5.33 -16.45
N GLU A 77 -21.03 -4.46 -17.43
CA GLU A 77 -21.69 -3.16 -17.27
C GLU A 77 -23.14 -3.37 -16.79
N LYS A 78 -23.38 -3.25 -15.49
CA LYS A 78 -24.75 -3.13 -14.99
C LYS A 78 -25.27 -1.75 -15.36
N LYS A 79 -26.27 -1.70 -16.24
CA LYS A 79 -27.07 -0.49 -16.50
C LYS A 79 -27.56 0.07 -15.17
N ILE A 80 -27.09 1.26 -14.82
CA ILE A 80 -27.60 2.03 -13.69
C ILE A 80 -28.97 2.56 -14.12
N GLU A 81 -30.05 2.02 -13.56
CA GLU A 81 -31.39 2.59 -13.75
C GLU A 81 -31.44 3.95 -13.04
N GLU A 82 -31.86 4.99 -13.77
CA GLU A 82 -32.00 6.35 -13.25
C GLU A 82 -32.86 6.37 -11.98
N ILE A 83 -32.23 6.60 -10.83
CA ILE A 83 -32.92 6.93 -9.60
C ILE A 83 -33.54 8.31 -9.81
N LYS A 84 -34.86 8.37 -10.03
CA LYS A 84 -35.60 9.64 -10.06
C LYS A 84 -35.46 10.33 -8.70
N GLU A 85 -34.66 11.40 -8.64
CA GLU A 85 -34.47 12.17 -7.43
C GLU A 85 -35.82 12.70 -6.88
N PRO A 86 -36.16 12.46 -5.61
CA PRO A 86 -37.32 13.09 -5.01
C PRO A 86 -37.06 14.59 -4.83
N LYS A 87 -37.91 15.42 -5.44
CA LYS A 87 -37.85 16.88 -5.38
C LYS A 87 -37.70 17.41 -3.93
N PRO A 88 -36.79 18.36 -3.67
CA PRO A 88 -36.59 18.89 -2.32
C PRO A 88 -37.83 19.67 -1.86
N LYS A 89 -38.45 19.24 -0.74
CA LYS A 89 -39.51 20.01 -0.07
C LYS A 89 -38.89 21.25 0.60
N LYS A 90 -39.27 22.45 0.15
CA LYS A 90 -38.90 23.72 0.79
C LYS A 90 -39.38 23.71 2.25
N ARG A 91 -38.44 23.76 3.20
CA ARG A 91 -38.76 23.92 4.63
C ARG A 91 -39.35 25.32 4.85
N LYS A 92 -40.56 25.41 5.41
CA LYS A 92 -41.14 26.69 5.86
C LYS A 92 -40.38 27.13 7.12
N ILE A 93 -39.69 28.26 7.03
CA ILE A 93 -39.04 28.89 8.19
C ILE A 93 -40.15 29.46 9.09
N LEU A 94 -40.28 28.95 10.31
CA LEU A 94 -41.13 29.54 11.35
C LEU A 94 -40.52 30.87 11.77
N LYS A 95 -41.01 31.98 11.20
CA LYS A 95 -40.74 33.33 11.69
C LYS A 95 -41.55 33.56 12.96
N ASN A 96 -41.10 33.03 14.09
CA ASN A 96 -41.54 33.49 15.41
C ASN A 96 -40.35 33.43 16.37
N LEU A 97 -39.49 34.43 16.24
CA LEU A 97 -38.68 34.94 17.36
C LEU A 97 -38.84 36.45 17.31
N ARG A 98 -39.89 36.93 17.97
CA ARG A 98 -39.99 38.32 18.43
C ARG A 98 -40.26 38.31 19.92
N THR A 99 -39.45 39.12 20.61
CA THR A 99 -39.72 39.86 21.85
C THR A 99 -39.99 39.03 23.10
N LEU A 100 -39.08 39.05 24.07
CA LEU A 100 -38.89 40.13 25.07
C LEU A 100 -37.45 40.11 25.59
#